data_AF-A0A8T6FF18-F1
#
_entry.id   AF-A0A8T6FF18-F1
#
_cell.length_a   1.000
_cell.length_b   1.000
_cell.length_c   1.000
_cell.angle_alpha   90.00
_cell.angle_beta   90.00
_cell.angle_gamma   90.00
#
_symmetry.space_group_name_H-M   'P 1'
#
loop_
_entity.id
_entity.type
_entity.pdbx_description
1 polymer ?
#
loop_
_entity_poly.entity_id
_entity_poly.type
_entity_poly.pdbx_seq_one_letter_code
_entity_poly.pdbx_strand_id
1 'polypeptide(L)' 'MVESEGFYAAECLEFPIVSQGATVDEALQNLREAIGLYFEGEDPTALGIAPSPRLSVSLETTMAAG' A
#
# COMPACT_ATOMS: atom_id res chain seq x y z
N MET A 1 3.49 -6.77 -3.46
CA MET A 1 2.08 -7.17 -3.27
C MET A 1 1.99 -8.66 -3.55
N VAL A 2 1.40 -9.46 -2.66
CA VAL A 2 1.40 -10.93 -2.73
C VAL A 2 -0.04 -11.45 -2.73
N GLU A 3 -0.32 -12.46 -3.56
CA GLU A 3 -1.61 -13.17 -3.57
C GLU A 3 -1.59 -14.31 -2.52
N SER A 4 -2.57 -14.35 -1.63
CA SER A 4 -2.72 -15.42 -0.64
C SER A 4 -4.20 -15.64 -0.31
N GLU A 5 -4.66 -16.90 -0.38
CA GLU A 5 -6.04 -17.32 -0.04
C GLU A 5 -7.16 -16.52 -0.75
N GLY A 6 -6.91 -16.03 -1.97
CA GLY A 6 -7.90 -15.25 -2.75
C GLY A 6 -7.94 -13.75 -2.43
N PHE A 7 -6.99 -13.24 -1.64
CA PHE A 7 -6.80 -11.83 -1.36
C PHE A 7 -5.43 -11.35 -1.83
N TYR A 8 -5.35 -10.06 -2.15
CA TYR A 8 -4.12 -9.34 -2.40
C TYR A 8 -3.69 -8.58 -1.15
N ALA A 9 -2.45 -8.77 -0.72
CA ALA A 9 -1.85 -8.01 0.38
C ALA A 9 -0.90 -6.94 -0.16
N ALA A 10 -1.10 -5.68 0.24
CA ALA A 10 -0.27 -4.54 -0.10
C ALA A 10 0.45 -4.00 1.15
N GLU A 11 1.78 -3.89 1.06
CA GLU A 11 2.68 -3.48 2.13
C GLU A 11 3.39 -2.17 1.74
N CYS A 12 3.47 -1.24 2.68
CA CYS A 12 4.31 -0.05 2.56
C CYS A 12 5.74 -0.40 3.00
N LEU A 13 6.75 -0.06 2.20
CA LEU A 13 8.14 -0.42 2.50
C LEU A 13 8.77 0.54 3.53
N GLU A 14 8.27 1.76 3.60
CA GLU A 14 8.80 2.84 4.43
C GLU A 14 8.20 2.85 5.84
N PHE A 15 6.98 2.33 6.00
CA PHE A 15 6.22 2.39 7.25
C PHE A 15 5.60 1.03 7.56
N PRO A 16 5.38 0.67 8.84
CA PRO A 16 4.81 -0.61 9.25
C PRO A 16 3.29 -0.65 8.99
N ILE A 17 2.91 -0.49 7.72
CA ILE A 17 1.53 -0.39 7.25
C ILE A 17 1.32 -1.50 6.23
N VAL A 18 0.34 -2.35 6.51
CA VAL A 18 -0.11 -3.42 5.64
C VAL A 18 -1.61 -3.33 5.46
N SER A 19 -2.09 -3.69 4.27
CA SER A 19 -3.50 -3.75 3.92
C SER A 19 -3.77 -4.95 3.03
N GLN A 20 -5.04 -5.32 2.90
CA GLN A 20 -5.48 -6.41 2.04
C GLN A 20 -6.79 -6.07 1.34
N GLY A 21 -7.07 -6.73 0.22
CA GLY A 21 -8.33 -6.59 -0.53
C GLY A 21 -8.57 -7.80 -1.43
N ALA A 22 -9.82 -8.02 -1.83
CA ALA A 22 -10.18 -9.10 -2.76
C ALA A 22 -9.68 -8.83 -4.19
N THR A 23 -9.35 -7.57 -4.49
CA THR A 23 -8.73 -7.15 -5.76
C THR A 23 -7.50 -6.28 -5.52
N VAL A 24 -6.66 -6.14 -6.54
CA VAL A 24 -5.50 -5.23 -6.53
C VAL A 24 -5.93 -3.81 -6.18
N ASP A 25 -6.98 -3.31 -6.83
CA ASP A 25 -7.50 -1.96 -6.63
C ASP A 25 -8.00 -1.76 -5.20
N GLU A 26 -8.71 -2.75 -4.64
CA GLU A 26 -9.19 -2.70 -3.26
C GLU A 26 -8.04 -2.70 -2.25
N ALA A 27 -7.03 -3.56 -2.44
CA ALA A 27 -5.84 -3.56 -1.59
C ALA A 27 -5.11 -2.21 -1.64
N LEU A 28 -5.01 -1.59 -2.81
CA LEU A 28 -4.39 -0.27 -2.97
C LEU A 28 -5.21 0.86 -2.37
N GLN A 29 -6.55 0.81 -2.48
CA GLN A 29 -7.42 1.78 -1.82
C GLN A 29 -7.26 1.68 -0.30
N ASN A 30 -7.34 0.46 0.24
CA ASN A 30 -7.18 0.21 1.67
C ASN A 30 -5.79 0.65 2.17
N LEU A 31 -4.72 0.46 1.37
CA LEU A 31 -3.40 0.96 1.70
C LEU A 31 -3.35 2.49 1.81
N ARG A 32 -3.99 3.21 0.88
CA ARG A 32 -4.04 4.68 0.89
C ARG A 32 -4.79 5.21 2.09
N GLU A 33 -5.91 4.58 2.45
CA GLU A 33 -6.68 4.92 3.64
C GLU A 33 -5.87 4.66 4.91
N ALA A 34 -5.21 3.49 5.01
CA ALA A 34 -4.35 3.16 6.15
C ALA A 34 -3.16 4.13 6.30
N ILE A 35 -2.53 4.54 5.19
CA ILE A 35 -1.50 5.59 5.20
C ILE A 35 -2.07 6.92 5.71
N GLY A 36 -3.26 7.31 5.23
CA GLY A 36 -3.92 8.53 5.68
C GLY A 36 -4.23 8.52 7.18
N LEU A 37 -4.73 7.40 7.69
CA LEU A 37 -5.00 7.19 9.12
C LEU A 37 -3.72 7.18 9.96
N TYR A 38 -2.64 6.58 9.45
CA TYR A 38 -1.36 6.51 10.16
C TYR A 38 -0.76 7.91 10.40
N PHE A 39 -0.92 8.83 9.45
CA PHE A 39 -0.44 10.22 9.55
C PHE A 39 -1.52 11.22 9.98
N GLU A 40 -2.70 10.76 10.39
CA GLU A 40 -3.78 11.65 10.81
C GLU A 40 -3.35 12.46 12.04
N GLY A 41 -3.30 13.79 11.88
CA GLY A 41 -2.88 14.70 12.94
C GLY A 41 -1.35 14.89 13.07
N GLU A 42 -0.55 14.23 12.22
CA GLU A 42 0.90 14.47 12.12
C GLU A 42 1.21 15.56 11.09
N ASP A 43 2.35 16.25 11.23
CA ASP A 43 2.91 17.11 10.18
C ASP A 43 3.82 16.28 9.27
N PRO A 44 3.42 15.99 8.02
CA PRO A 44 4.24 15.19 7.09
C PRO A 44 5.61 15.82 6.85
N THR A 45 5.72 17.14 6.91
CA THR A 45 6.98 17.88 6.70
C THR A 45 7.97 17.60 7.83
N ALA A 46 7.48 17.49 9.07
CA ALA A 46 8.31 17.15 10.23
C ALA A 46 8.86 15.72 10.13
N LEU A 47 8.18 14.85 9.37
CA LEU A 47 8.60 13.48 9.08
C LEU A 47 9.47 13.36 7.82
N GLY A 48 9.78 14.48 7.16
CA GLY A 48 10.54 14.50 5.90
C GLY A 48 9.73 14.03 4.68
N ILE A 49 8.40 13.96 4.79
CA ILE A 49 7.50 13.56 3.71
C ILE A 49 7.15 14.79 2.87
N ALA A 50 7.27 14.68 1.55
CA ALA A 50 6.89 15.76 0.65
C ALA A 50 5.37 16.06 0.74
N PRO A 51 4.93 17.31 0.51
CA PRO A 51 3.51 17.70 0.57
C PRO A 51 2.60 16.93 -0.39
N SER A 52 3.18 16.32 -1.43
CA SER A 52 2.48 15.45 -2.38
C SER A 52 3.31 14.18 -2.56
N PRO A 53 3.23 13.23 -1.63
CA PRO A 53 4.01 12.00 -1.68
C PRO A 53 3.58 11.18 -2.88
N ARG A 54 4.55 10.54 -3.54
CA ARG A 54 4.28 9.61 -4.65
C ARG A 54 4.33 8.19 -4.10
N LEU A 55 3.27 7.43 -4.33
CA LEU A 55 3.24 6.00 -4.02
C LEU A 55 3.75 5.23 -5.24
N SER A 56 4.90 4.56 -5.11
CA SER A 56 5.38 3.60 -6.09
C SER A 56 4.89 2.21 -5.68
N VAL A 57 4.27 1.48 -6.60
CA VAL A 57 3.69 0.16 -6.34
C VAL A 57 4.40 -0.88 -7.20
N SER A 58 4.89 -1.94 -6.55
CA SER A 58 5.45 -3.12 -7.22
C SER A 58 4.54 -4.33 -6.97
N LEU A 59 4.07 -4.94 -8.05
CA LEU A 59 3.27 -6.16 -8.04
C LEU A 59 4.15 -7.35 -8.38
N GLU A 60 4.17 -8.35 -7.50
CA GLU A 60 4.78 -9.64 -7.80
C GLU A 60 3.66 -10.59 -8.18
N THR A 61 3.79 -11.22 -9.34
CA THR A 61 2.80 -12.18 -9.84
C THR A 61 3.50 -13.30 -10.59
N THR A 62 2.86 -14.47 -10.62
CA THR A 62 3.36 -15.60 -11.42
C THR A 62 2.96 -15.36 -12.88
N MET A 63 3.92 -15.46 -13.80
CA MET A 63 3.59 -15.45 -15.23
C MET A 63 2.84 -16.73 -15.59
N ALA A 64 1.67 -16.62 -16.21
CA ALA A 64 0.99 -17.78 -16.78
C ALA A 64 1.88 -18.38 -17.89
N ALA A 65 2.37 -19.59 -17.68
CA ALA A 65 3.02 -20.36 -18.75
C ALA A 65 1.95 -20.73 -19.77
N GLY A 66 2.13 -20.24 -21.01
CA GLY A 66 1.30 -20.62 -22.15
C GLY A 66 1.53 -22.05 -22.62
#